data_AF-A0A8B6M4R9-F1
#
_entry.id   AF-A0A8B6M4R9-F1
#
_cell.length_a   1.000
_cell.length_b   1.000
_cell.length_c   1.000
_cell.angle_alpha   90.00
_cell.angle_beta   90.00
_cell.angle_gamma   90.00
#
_symmetry.space_group_name_H-M   'P 1'
#
loop_
_entity.id
_entity.type
_entity.pdbx_description
1 polymer ?
#
loop_
_entity_poly.entity_id
_entity_poly.type
_entity_poly.pdbx_seq_one_letter_code
_entity_poly.pdbx_strand_id
1 'polypeptide(L)' 'MTVAQLLEQLARMPEDAVVLMENGAGLSLVSGLDFFESQGPGAPAEVVLLPNMNE' A
#
# COMPACT_ATOMS: atom_id res chain seq x y z
N MET A 1 -6.30 -7.83 -8.69
CA MET A 1 -6.67 -7.09 -7.48
C MET A 1 -6.76 -5.62 -7.84
N THR A 2 -7.85 -4.93 -7.50
CA THR A 2 -7.99 -3.47 -7.67
C THR A 2 -7.47 -2.75 -6.43
N VAL A 3 -7.24 -1.45 -6.53
CA VAL A 3 -6.93 -0.59 -5.37
C VAL A 3 -7.98 -0.72 -4.26
N ALA A 4 -9.26 -0.72 -4.60
CA ALA A 4 -10.34 -0.87 -3.62
C ALA A 4 -10.26 -2.22 -2.88
N GLN A 5 -9.95 -3.30 -3.61
CA GLN A 5 -9.78 -4.63 -3.00
C GLN A 5 -8.56 -4.69 -2.08
N LEU A 6 -7.45 -4.03 -2.44
CA LEU A 6 -6.27 -3.95 -1.60
C LEU A 6 -6.58 -3.24 -0.27
N LEU A 7 -7.19 -2.05 -0.33
CA LEU A 7 -7.54 -1.28 0.85
C LEU A 7 -8.51 -2.05 1.77
N GLU A 8 -9.47 -2.78 1.19
CA GLU A 8 -10.38 -3.61 1.95
C GLU A 8 -9.67 -4.77 2.69
N GLN A 9 -8.68 -5.41 2.05
CA GLN A 9 -7.89 -6.45 2.73
C GLN A 9 -7.04 -5.87 3.85
N LEU A 10 -6.38 -4.74 3.61
CA LEU A 10 -5.56 -4.06 4.62
C LEU A 10 -6.40 -3.64 5.83
N ALA A 11 -7.60 -3.11 5.61
CA ALA A 11 -8.52 -2.71 6.67
C ALA A 11 -9.07 -3.88 7.51
N ARG A 12 -8.95 -5.13 7.03
CA ARG A 12 -9.37 -6.35 7.74
C ARG A 12 -8.23 -7.00 8.53
N MET A 13 -7.00 -6.51 8.39
CA MET A 13 -5.86 -7.06 9.12
C MET A 13 -5.98 -6.75 10.61
N PRO A 14 -5.44 -7.63 11.49
CA PRO A 14 -5.28 -7.32 12.90
C PRO A 14 -4.53 -6.01 13.14
N GLU A 15 -4.83 -5.30 14.24
CA GLU A 15 -4.20 -4.00 14.56
C GLU A 15 -2.68 -4.10 14.74
N ASP A 16 -2.17 -5.28 15.08
CA ASP A 16 -0.74 -5.58 15.28
C ASP A 16 -0.07 -6.18 14.04
N ALA A 17 -0.80 -6.33 12.93
CA ALA A 17 -0.24 -6.86 11.70
C ALA A 17 0.66 -5.84 11.01
N VAL A 18 1.80 -6.31 10.49
CA VAL A 18 2.74 -5.50 9.70
C VAL A 18 2.67 -5.87 8.23
N VAL A 19 2.80 -4.88 7.36
CA VAL A 19 2.86 -5.06 5.91
C VAL A 19 4.32 -4.99 5.46
N LEU A 20 4.76 -6.02 4.77
CA LEU A 20 6.08 -6.10 4.17
C LEU A 20 5.95 -6.05 2.65
N MET A 21 6.86 -5.33 2.00
CA MET A 21 6.98 -5.29 0.56
C MET A 21 8.29 -5.94 0.15
N GLU A 22 8.24 -6.86 -0.82
CA GLU A 22 9.43 -7.39 -1.45
C GLU A 22 10.05 -6.33 -2.36
N ASN A 23 11.32 -6.04 -2.13
CA ASN A 23 12.17 -5.34 -3.08
C ASN A 23 13.35 -6.25 -3.43
N GLY A 24 14.07 -5.95 -4.51
CA GLY A 24 15.18 -6.80 -4.97
C GLY A 24 16.31 -7.02 -3.94
N ALA A 25 16.27 -6.35 -2.79
CA ALA A 25 17.20 -6.52 -1.67
C ALA A 25 16.61 -7.30 -0.47
N GLY A 26 15.33 -7.68 -0.49
CA GLY A 26 14.67 -8.42 0.58
C GLY A 26 13.25 -7.91 0.88
N LEU A 27 12.84 -8.03 2.14
CA LEU A 27 11.56 -7.49 2.62
C LEU A 27 11.80 -6.15 3.32
N SER A 28 11.00 -5.15 2.98
CA SER A 28 10.99 -3.86 3.67
C SER A 28 9.65 -3.59 4.31
N LEU A 29 9.69 -3.01 5.51
CA LEU A 29 8.49 -2.60 6.22
C LEU A 29 7.81 -1.44 5.49
N VAL A 30 6.49 -1.51 5.33
CA VAL A 30 5.67 -0.39 4.84
C VAL A 30 5.25 0.46 6.03
N SER A 31 5.65 1.72 6.04
CA SER A 31 5.36 2.69 7.10
C SER A 31 4.09 3.51 6.85
N GLY A 32 3.57 3.49 5.61
CA GLY A 32 2.39 4.24 5.25
C GLY A 32 1.87 3.89 3.85
N LEU A 33 0.69 4.44 3.56
CA LEU A 33 -0.03 4.28 2.31
C LEU A 33 -0.62 5.63 1.92
N ASP A 34 -0.28 6.09 0.73
CA ASP A 34 -0.96 7.23 0.11
C ASP A 34 -1.94 6.72 -0.95
N PHE A 35 -3.17 7.22 -0.92
CA PHE A 35 -4.20 6.90 -1.90
C PHE A 35 -4.52 8.14 -2.72
N PHE A 36 -4.48 7.98 -4.04
CA PHE A 36 -4.86 9.00 -5.00
C PHE A 36 -6.09 8.54 -5.76
N GLU A 37 -7.19 9.29 -5.61
CA GLU A 37 -8.37 9.06 -6.43
C GLU A 37 -8.07 9.27 -7.92
N SER A 38 -8.94 8.71 -8.78
CA SER A 38 -8.89 8.88 -10.23
C SER A 38 -8.69 10.35 -10.62
N GLN A 39 -7.54 10.66 -11.24
CA GLN A 39 -7.16 12.02 -11.62
C GLN A 39 -7.69 12.40 -13.03
N GLY A 40 -8.97 12.16 -13.29
CA GLY A 40 -9.65 12.58 -14.52
C GLY A 40 -10.09 11.44 -15.46
N PRO A 41 -10.65 11.76 -16.64
CA PRO A 41 -11.32 10.78 -17.49
C PRO A 41 -10.39 9.65 -17.93
N GLY A 42 -10.64 8.44 -17.40
CA GLY A 42 -9.88 7.23 -17.73
C GLY A 42 -8.61 7.00 -16.89
N ALA A 43 -8.24 7.90 -15.98
CA ALA A 43 -7.12 7.68 -15.07
C ALA A 43 -7.53 6.71 -13.94
N PRO A 44 -6.79 5.61 -13.71
CA PRO A 44 -7.08 4.71 -12.59
C PRO A 44 -6.76 5.40 -11.26
N ALA A 45 -7.38 4.91 -10.18
CA ALA A 45 -6.94 5.28 -8.84
C ALA A 45 -5.59 4.62 -8.53
N GLU A 46 -4.79 5.26 -7.70
CA GLU A 46 -3.42 4.85 -7.38
C GLU A 46 -3.23 4.69 -5.88
N VAL A 47 -2.34 3.78 -5.51
CA VAL A 47 -1.91 3.58 -4.13
C VAL A 47 -0.39 3.49 -4.12
N VAL A 48 0.24 4.30 -3.27
CA VAL A 48 1.68 4.33 -3.08
C VAL A 48 2.00 3.76 -1.71
N LEU A 49 2.81 2.69 -1.68
CA LEU A 49 3.36 2.11 -0.47
C LEU A 49 4.61 2.88 -0.08
N LEU A 50 4.61 3.47 1.11
CA LEU A 50 5.75 4.21 1.63
C LEU A 50 6.66 3.24 2.40
N PRO A 51 7.89 3.00 1.95
CA PRO A 51 8.82 2.17 2.70
C PRO A 51 9.25 2.89 3.99
N ASN A 52 9.52 2.12 5.03
CA ASN A 52 10.16 2.65 6.22
C ASN A 52 11.64 2.93 5.91
N MET A 53 12.07 4.19 6.05
CA MET A 53 13.45 4.63 5.81
C MET A 53 14.28 4.78 7.09
N ASN A 54 13.71 4.46 8.26
CA ASN A 54 14.39 4.54 9.56
C ASN A 54 15.02 3.20 9.99
N GLU A 55 15.23 2.26 9.08
CA GLU A 55 15.97 1.02 9.33
C GLU A 55 17.50 1.23 9.24
#